data_AF-E8WIF7-F1
#
_entry.id   AF-E8WIF7-F1
#
_cell.length_a   1.000
_cell.length_b   1.000
_cell.length_c   1.000
_cell.angle_alpha   90.00
_cell.angle_beta   90.00
_cell.angle_gamma   90.00
#
_symmetry.space_group_name_H-M   'P 1'
#
loop_
_entity.id
_entity.type
_entity.pdbx_description
1 polymer ?
#
loop_
_entity_poly.entity_id
_entity_poly.type
_entity_poly.pdbx_seq_one_letter_code
_entity_poly.pdbx_strand_id
1 'polypeptide(L)'
;MSKETVDEAIDMYVKERMAKGKQLAITHFLANLYLKEQSEGIIECMRRVRGMTRYYIDLTKVMLNPFKGPEVAWLFSMINIAIYACFLISVEEQRMLGFALLSGTLVNGAYLILTMTRKWCDMHVMLAIYDEIVQIADHELETLA
;
A
#
# COMPACT_ATOMS: atom_id res chain seq x y z
N MET A 1 -13.40 -3.49 24.60
CA MET A 1 -12.80 -4.29 23.50
C MET A 1 -11.29 -4.59 23.66
N SER A 2 -10.79 -5.74 23.16
CA SER A 2 -9.35 -6.02 22.94
C SER A 2 -8.88 -5.28 21.66
N LYS A 3 -7.57 -5.02 21.51
CA LYS A 3 -7.01 -4.45 20.26
C LYS A 3 -7.30 -5.35 19.05
N GLU A 4 -7.33 -6.66 19.28
CA GLU A 4 -7.56 -7.68 18.25
C GLU A 4 -8.93 -7.56 17.58
N THR A 5 -9.95 -7.11 18.31
CA THR A 5 -11.32 -7.02 17.76
C THR A 5 -11.49 -5.78 16.86
N VAL A 6 -10.77 -4.69 17.15
CA VAL A 6 -10.74 -3.50 16.28
C VAL A 6 -9.98 -3.84 15.00
N ASP A 7 -8.85 -4.54 15.15
CA ASP A 7 -8.01 -4.95 14.04
C ASP A 7 -8.76 -5.88 13.08
N GLU A 8 -9.47 -6.87 13.62
CA GLU A 8 -10.33 -7.77 12.85
C GLU A 8 -11.42 -7.00 12.08
N ALA A 9 -12.04 -5.99 12.70
CA ALA A 9 -13.06 -5.17 12.03
C ALA A 9 -12.47 -4.33 10.89
N ILE A 10 -11.28 -3.75 11.09
CA ILE A 10 -10.55 -3.00 10.05
C ILE A 10 -10.18 -3.93 8.89
N ASP A 11 -9.60 -5.09 9.18
CA ASP A 11 -9.20 -6.07 8.15
C ASP A 11 -10.42 -6.60 7.37
N MET A 12 -11.53 -6.86 8.07
CA MET A 12 -12.80 -7.21 7.44
C MET A 12 -13.27 -6.11 6.47
N TYR A 13 -13.27 -4.83 6.90
CA TYR A 13 -13.66 -3.73 6.03
C TYR A 13 -12.78 -3.65 4.79
N VAL A 14 -11.45 -3.73 4.95
CA VAL A 14 -10.50 -3.67 3.83
C VAL A 14 -10.78 -4.78 2.81
N LYS A 15 -10.92 -6.03 3.28
CA LYS A 15 -11.20 -7.19 2.41
C LYS A 15 -12.52 -7.05 1.67
N GLU A 16 -13.58 -6.65 2.37
CA GLU A 16 -14.89 -6.46 1.74
C GLU A 16 -14.93 -5.27 0.80
N ARG A 17 -14.23 -4.18 1.14
CA ARG A 17 -14.13 -2.97 0.30
C ARG A 17 -13.45 -3.26 -1.03
N MET A 18 -12.46 -4.15 -1.04
CA MET A 18 -11.77 -4.61 -2.25
C MET A 18 -12.62 -5.60 -3.08
N ALA A 19 -13.44 -6.44 -2.44
CA ALA A 19 -14.18 -7.50 -3.12
C ALA A 19 -15.61 -7.11 -3.55
N LYS A 20 -16.33 -6.37 -2.70
CA LYS A 20 -17.79 -6.14 -2.79
C LYS A 20 -18.17 -4.67 -2.92
N GLY A 21 -17.21 -3.75 -2.80
CA GLY A 21 -17.41 -2.32 -2.94
C GLY A 21 -17.77 -1.60 -1.63
N LYS A 22 -17.87 -0.27 -1.71
CA LYS A 22 -17.93 0.63 -0.55
C LYS A 22 -19.17 0.44 0.32
N GLN A 23 -20.35 0.50 -0.28
CA GLN A 23 -21.62 0.55 0.47
C GLN A 23 -21.81 -0.67 1.39
N LEU A 24 -21.53 -1.87 0.85
CA LEU A 24 -21.71 -3.11 1.60
C LEU A 24 -20.68 -3.25 2.72
N ALA A 25 -19.42 -2.88 2.45
CA ALA A 25 -18.34 -2.90 3.43
C ALA A 25 -18.63 -1.98 4.62
N ILE A 26 -19.16 -0.78 4.37
CA ILE A 26 -19.57 0.16 5.42
C ILE A 26 -20.65 -0.46 6.30
N THR A 27 -21.72 -0.98 5.69
CA THR A 27 -22.85 -1.57 6.43
C THR A 27 -22.39 -2.72 7.31
N HIS A 28 -21.58 -3.64 6.78
CA HIS A 28 -21.08 -4.79 7.53
C HIS A 28 -20.09 -4.37 8.63
N PHE A 29 -19.23 -3.40 8.35
CA PHE A 29 -18.30 -2.86 9.34
C PHE A 29 -19.00 -2.23 10.53
N LEU A 30 -19.95 -1.33 10.28
CA LEU A 30 -20.75 -0.72 11.34
C LEU A 30 -21.57 -1.78 12.08
N ALA A 31 -22.27 -2.67 11.38
CA ALA A 31 -23.03 -3.75 12.01
C ALA A 31 -22.16 -4.61 12.94
N ASN A 32 -20.95 -4.98 12.50
CA ASN A 32 -20.02 -5.76 13.33
C ASN A 32 -19.62 -5.00 14.61
N LEU A 33 -19.30 -3.71 14.50
CA LEU A 33 -18.93 -2.88 15.65
C LEU A 33 -20.11 -2.67 16.61
N TYR A 34 -21.30 -2.34 16.10
CA TYR A 34 -22.51 -2.14 16.89
C TYR A 34 -23.04 -3.42 17.54
N LEU A 35 -22.80 -4.60 16.95
CA LEU A 35 -23.17 -5.89 17.55
C LEU A 35 -22.19 -6.34 18.65
N LYS A 36 -20.90 -5.98 18.52
CA LYS A 36 -19.86 -6.39 19.46
C LYS A 36 -19.73 -5.46 20.67
N GLU A 37 -20.16 -4.20 20.58
CA GLU A 37 -20.16 -3.24 21.69
C GLU A 37 -21.58 -2.96 22.19
N GLN A 38 -21.74 -2.81 23.51
CA GLN A 38 -22.98 -2.26 24.08
C GLN A 38 -23.06 -0.76 23.76
N SER A 39 -24.26 -0.18 23.67
CA SER A 39 -24.52 1.18 23.18
C SER A 39 -23.67 2.30 23.79
N GLU A 40 -23.15 2.13 25.01
CA GLU A 40 -22.31 3.12 25.68
C GLU A 40 -20.81 3.01 25.30
N GLY A 41 -20.37 1.85 24.81
CA GLY A 41 -18.97 1.57 24.45
C GLY A 41 -18.60 1.93 23.00
N ILE A 42 -19.59 2.21 22.15
CA ILE A 42 -19.37 2.44 20.72
C ILE A 42 -18.53 3.70 20.43
N ILE A 43 -18.69 4.77 21.23
CA ILE A 43 -17.92 6.01 21.08
C ILE A 43 -16.42 5.73 21.32
N GLU A 44 -16.09 5.00 22.38
CA GLU A 44 -14.71 4.64 22.69
C GLU A 44 -14.13 3.66 21.66
N CYS A 45 -14.97 2.76 21.14
CA CYS A 45 -14.62 1.88 20.05
C CYS A 45 -14.28 2.65 18.76
N MET A 46 -15.10 3.62 18.36
CA MET A 46 -14.85 4.46 17.17
C MET A 46 -13.59 5.30 17.32
N ARG A 47 -13.31 5.84 18.52
CA ARG A 47 -12.02 6.51 18.80
C ARG A 47 -10.84 5.58 18.61
N ARG A 48 -10.97 4.31 19.03
CA ARG A 48 -9.90 3.32 18.87
C ARG A 48 -9.71 2.90 17.42
N VAL A 49 -10.78 2.69 16.66
CA VAL A 49 -10.75 2.49 15.20
C VAL A 49 -9.99 3.63 14.56
N ARG A 50 -10.39 4.88 14.81
CA ARG A 50 -9.72 6.08 14.28
C ARG A 50 -8.23 6.08 14.58
N GLY A 51 -7.86 5.82 15.83
CA GLY A 51 -6.46 5.78 16.26
C GLY A 51 -5.64 4.69 15.58
N MET A 52 -6.17 3.46 15.51
CA MET A 52 -5.49 2.32 14.88
C MET A 52 -5.38 2.49 13.37
N THR A 53 -6.42 2.96 12.71
CA THR A 53 -6.39 3.21 11.26
C THR A 53 -5.39 4.31 10.90
N ARG A 54 -5.30 5.39 11.68
CA ARG A 54 -4.25 6.42 11.49
C ARG A 54 -2.85 5.85 11.67
N TYR A 55 -2.67 5.00 12.68
CA TYR A 55 -1.41 4.28 12.86
C TYR A 55 -1.08 3.41 11.62
N TYR A 56 -2.05 2.70 11.04
CA TYR A 56 -1.85 1.94 9.81
C TYR A 56 -1.55 2.81 8.59
N ILE A 57 -2.17 3.98 8.47
CA ILE A 57 -1.82 4.96 7.42
C ILE A 57 -0.34 5.33 7.52
N ASP A 58 0.14 5.69 8.71
CA ASP A 58 1.53 6.10 8.89
C ASP A 58 2.49 4.93 8.69
N LEU A 59 2.14 3.74 9.19
CA LEU A 59 2.92 2.52 8.98
C LEU A 59 3.02 2.18 7.49
N THR A 60 1.91 2.20 6.75
CA THR A 60 1.88 1.91 5.31
C THR A 60 2.73 2.90 4.51
N LYS A 61 2.67 4.20 4.83
CA LYS A 61 3.51 5.23 4.19
C LYS A 61 5.01 4.99 4.40
N VAL A 62 5.40 4.38 5.52
CA VAL A 62 6.81 4.11 5.84
C VAL A 62 7.26 2.77 5.25
N MET A 63 6.51 1.70 5.52
CA MET A 63 6.91 0.31 5.21
C MET A 63 6.71 -0.07 3.75
N LEU A 64 5.64 0.43 3.11
CA LEU A 64 5.26 0.03 1.74
C LEU A 64 5.69 1.05 0.69
N ASN A 65 6.47 2.07 1.06
CA ASN A 65 6.97 3.05 0.10
C ASN A 65 7.94 2.38 -0.88
N PRO A 66 7.58 2.23 -2.17
CA PRO A 66 8.43 1.56 -3.15
C PRO A 66 9.72 2.34 -3.42
N PHE A 67 9.80 3.63 -3.05
CA PHE A 67 11.00 4.43 -3.21
C PHE A 67 12.04 4.22 -2.10
N LYS A 68 11.66 3.60 -0.98
CA LYS A 68 12.57 3.29 0.14
C LYS A 68 13.03 1.84 0.15
N GLY A 69 12.56 1.03 -0.80
CA GLY A 69 12.87 -0.37 -0.93
C GLY A 69 14.16 -0.66 -1.72
N PRO A 70 14.63 -1.92 -1.69
CA PRO A 70 15.78 -2.38 -2.47
C PRO A 70 15.58 -2.25 -3.99
N GLU A 71 14.33 -2.13 -4.47
CA GLU A 71 13.99 -1.97 -5.87
C GLU A 71 14.60 -0.70 -6.48
N VAL A 72 14.63 0.41 -5.73
CA VAL A 72 15.25 1.66 -6.19
C VAL A 72 16.77 1.50 -6.32
N ALA A 73 17.40 0.87 -5.34
CA ALA A 73 18.83 0.60 -5.40
C ALA A 73 19.17 -0.28 -6.61
N TRP A 74 18.34 -1.29 -6.90
CA TRP A 74 18.47 -2.11 -8.09
C TRP A 74 18.28 -1.31 -9.39
N LEU A 75 17.31 -0.40 -9.43
CA LEU A 75 17.08 0.46 -10.58
C LEU A 75 18.28 1.37 -10.87
N PHE A 76 18.89 1.96 -9.84
CA PHE A 76 20.13 2.73 -9.98
C PHE A 76 21.31 1.86 -10.47
N SER A 77 21.44 0.63 -9.99
CA SER A 77 22.43 -0.31 -10.49
C SER A 77 22.22 -0.61 -11.98
N MET A 78 20.98 -0.81 -12.42
CA MET A 78 20.66 -1.02 -13.84
C MET A 78 21.04 0.18 -14.70
N ILE A 79 20.87 1.42 -14.22
CA ILE A 79 21.32 2.62 -14.93
C ILE A 79 22.84 2.60 -15.12
N ASN A 80 23.60 2.26 -14.08
CA ASN A 80 25.07 2.16 -14.19
C ASN A 80 25.50 1.07 -15.19
N ILE A 81 24.85 -0.10 -15.13
CA ILE A 81 25.11 -1.21 -16.06
C ILE A 81 24.78 -0.80 -17.51
N ALA A 82 23.69 -0.05 -17.73
CA ALA A 82 23.32 0.44 -19.04
C ALA A 82 24.37 1.42 -19.61
N ILE A 83 24.87 2.34 -18.78
CA ILE A 83 25.95 3.27 -19.17
C ILE A 83 27.22 2.48 -19.55
N TYR A 84 27.59 1.49 -18.75
CA TYR A 84 28.73 0.63 -19.05
C TYR A 84 28.53 -0.18 -20.34
N ALA A 85 27.33 -0.69 -20.58
CA ALA A 85 26.99 -1.39 -21.82
C ALA A 85 27.16 -0.49 -23.05
N CYS A 86 26.73 0.79 -22.97
CA CYS A 86 26.94 1.77 -24.03
C CYS A 86 28.43 2.01 -24.31
N PHE A 87 29.26 2.05 -23.27
CA PHE A 87 30.72 2.15 -23.43
C PHE A 87 31.28 0.91 -24.14
N LEU A 88 30.88 -0.30 -23.75
CA LEU A 88 31.30 -1.55 -24.39
C LEU A 88 30.93 -1.64 -25.88
N ILE A 89 29.78 -1.10 -26.27
CA ILE A 89 29.34 -1.06 -27.69
C ILE A 89 30.33 -0.26 -28.55
N SER A 90 30.98 0.75 -27.97
CA SER A 90 31.96 1.60 -28.67
C SER A 90 33.29 0.88 -28.90
N VAL A 91 33.57 -0.22 -28.20
CA VAL A 91 34.77 -1.04 -28.36
C VAL A 91 34.45 -2.22 -29.27
N GLU A 92 35.11 -2.29 -30.43
CA GLU A 92 34.76 -3.24 -31.50
C GLU A 92 34.83 -4.71 -31.06
N GLU A 93 35.86 -5.09 -30.29
CA GLU A 93 36.03 -6.45 -29.75
C GLU A 93 34.93 -6.85 -28.74
N GLN A 94 34.32 -5.88 -28.04
CA GLN A 94 33.36 -6.12 -26.96
C GLN A 94 31.92 -5.75 -27.34
N ARG A 95 31.69 -5.36 -28.59
CA ARG A 95 30.41 -4.82 -29.06
C ARG A 95 29.23 -5.78 -28.85
N MET A 96 29.43 -7.07 -29.12
CA MET A 96 28.40 -8.10 -28.88
C MET A 96 28.03 -8.22 -27.40
N LEU A 97 29.02 -8.17 -26.50
CA LEU A 97 28.79 -8.19 -25.05
C LEU A 97 28.01 -6.95 -24.63
N GLY A 98 28.34 -5.77 -25.16
CA GLY A 98 27.61 -4.54 -24.90
C GLY A 98 26.13 -4.63 -25.30
N PHE A 99 25.81 -5.16 -26.48
CA PHE A 99 24.42 -5.36 -26.89
C PHE A 99 23.66 -6.38 -26.01
N ALA A 100 24.31 -7.48 -25.65
CA ALA A 100 23.72 -8.48 -24.74
C ALA A 100 23.44 -7.89 -23.36
N LEU A 101 24.39 -7.13 -22.79
CA LEU A 101 24.25 -6.48 -21.49
C LEU A 101 23.13 -5.44 -21.52
N LEU A 102 23.10 -4.59 -22.56
CA LEU A 102 22.12 -3.52 -22.68
C LEU A 102 20.69 -4.07 -22.83
N SER A 103 20.49 -5.07 -23.68
CA SER A 103 19.17 -5.69 -23.87
C SER A 103 18.65 -6.35 -22.58
N GLY A 104 19.48 -7.10 -21.86
CA GLY A 104 19.11 -7.67 -20.57
C GLY A 104 18.79 -6.60 -19.52
N THR A 105 19.57 -5.53 -19.49
CA THR A 105 19.38 -4.40 -18.57
C THR A 105 18.07 -3.66 -18.85
N LEU A 106 17.71 -3.44 -20.13
CA LEU A 106 16.46 -2.80 -20.50
C LEU A 106 15.23 -3.63 -20.11
N VAL A 107 15.27 -4.94 -20.34
CA VAL A 107 14.17 -5.84 -19.95
C VAL A 107 13.99 -5.86 -18.44
N ASN A 108 15.09 -6.03 -17.67
CA ASN A 108 15.03 -6.01 -16.21
C ASN A 108 14.62 -4.64 -15.66
N GLY A 109 15.13 -3.56 -16.23
CA GLY A 109 14.76 -2.19 -15.86
C GLY A 109 13.27 -1.95 -16.06
N ALA A 110 12.73 -2.33 -17.22
CA ALA A 110 11.28 -2.22 -17.49
C ALA A 110 10.45 -3.04 -16.50
N TYR A 111 10.86 -4.27 -16.20
CA TYR A 111 10.19 -5.12 -15.21
C TYR A 111 10.18 -4.48 -13.80
N LEU A 112 11.31 -3.90 -13.36
CA LEU A 112 11.42 -3.22 -12.08
C LEU A 112 10.51 -1.99 -12.01
N ILE A 113 10.49 -1.16 -13.06
CA ILE A 113 9.61 0.02 -13.14
C ILE A 113 8.13 -0.39 -13.04
N LEU A 114 7.72 -1.41 -13.79
CA LEU A 114 6.35 -1.92 -13.73
C LEU A 114 5.99 -2.43 -12.34
N THR A 115 6.90 -3.14 -11.69
CA THR A 115 6.70 -3.68 -10.33
C THR A 115 6.60 -2.54 -9.30
N MET A 116 7.49 -1.55 -9.35
CA MET A 116 7.43 -0.37 -8.48
C MET A 116 6.13 0.42 -8.69
N THR A 117 5.70 0.58 -9.94
CA THR A 117 4.47 1.32 -10.27
C THR A 117 3.23 0.59 -9.72
N ARG A 118 3.17 -0.74 -9.84
CA ARG A 118 2.09 -1.54 -9.22
C ARG A 118 2.07 -1.38 -7.69
N LYS A 119 3.22 -1.53 -7.03
CA LYS A 119 3.33 -1.34 -5.58
C LYS A 119 2.91 0.07 -5.15
N TRP A 120 3.28 1.08 -5.93
CA TRP A 120 2.86 2.46 -5.69
C TRP A 120 1.34 2.62 -5.77
N CYS A 121 0.71 2.08 -6.81
CA CYS A 121 -0.74 2.08 -6.95
C CYS A 121 -1.42 1.34 -5.79
N ASP A 122 -0.96 0.15 -5.45
CA ASP A 122 -1.53 -0.68 -4.37
C ASP A 122 -1.43 0.05 -3.02
N MET A 123 -0.29 0.68 -2.73
CA MET A 123 -0.09 1.51 -1.54
C MET A 123 -1.11 2.65 -1.49
N HIS A 124 -1.31 3.38 -2.60
CA HIS A 124 -2.27 4.48 -2.65
C HIS A 124 -3.72 4.02 -2.48
N VAL A 125 -4.09 2.88 -3.07
CA VAL A 125 -5.43 2.29 -2.88
C VAL A 125 -5.63 1.93 -1.41
N MET A 126 -4.65 1.30 -0.78
CA MET A 126 -4.72 0.92 0.63
C MET A 126 -4.84 2.15 1.55
N LEU A 127 -4.06 3.20 1.28
CA LEU A 127 -4.16 4.47 2.01
C LEU A 127 -5.53 5.11 1.87
N ALA A 128 -6.12 5.09 0.67
CA ALA A 128 -7.46 5.60 0.45
C ALA A 128 -8.52 4.81 1.24
N ILE A 129 -8.41 3.47 1.29
CA ILE A 129 -9.31 2.63 2.09
C ILE A 129 -9.17 2.93 3.59
N TYR A 130 -7.96 3.12 4.09
CA TYR A 130 -7.78 3.50 5.49
C TYR A 130 -8.31 4.91 5.78
N ASP A 131 -8.13 5.86 4.87
CA ASP A 131 -8.72 7.19 5.04
C ASP A 131 -10.26 7.14 5.05
N GLU A 132 -10.88 6.27 4.23
CA GLU A 132 -12.31 6.01 4.28
C GLU A 132 -12.76 5.53 5.68
N ILE A 133 -12.03 4.61 6.31
CA ILE A 133 -12.35 4.13 7.66
C ILE A 133 -12.25 5.26 8.69
N VAL A 134 -11.24 6.14 8.58
CA VAL A 134 -11.12 7.32 9.46
C VAL A 134 -12.31 8.25 9.27
N GLN A 135 -12.75 8.49 8.03
CA GLN A 135 -13.91 9.33 7.74
C GLN A 135 -15.21 8.73 8.32
N ILE A 136 -15.38 7.41 8.23
CA ILE A 136 -16.53 6.71 8.83
C ILE A 136 -16.51 6.89 10.35
N ALA A 137 -15.37 6.64 10.99
CA ALA A 137 -15.23 6.80 12.43
C ALA A 137 -15.47 8.25 12.88
N ASP A 138 -14.97 9.24 12.13
CA ASP A 138 -15.18 10.66 12.43
C ASP A 138 -16.66 11.05 12.29
N HIS A 139 -17.35 10.58 11.25
CA HIS A 139 -18.79 10.83 11.05
C HIS A 139 -19.66 10.21 12.16
N GLU A 140 -19.36 8.97 12.57
CA GLU A 140 -20.08 8.32 13.67
C GLU A 140 -19.85 9.04 15.00
N LEU A 141 -18.62 9.49 15.27
CA LEU A 141 -18.29 10.25 16.48
C LEU A 141 -19.01 11.61 16.53
N GLU A 142 -19.18 12.28 15.39
CA GLU A 142 -19.97 13.52 15.30
C GLU A 142 -21.46 13.28 15.50
N THR A 143 -21.97 12.14 15.02
CA THR A 143 -23.40 11.80 15.12
C THR A 143 -23.79 11.35 16.53
N LEU A 144 -22.86 10.76 17.27
CA LEU A 144 -23.06 10.23 18.63
C LEU A 144 -22.69 11.24 19.75
N ALA A 145 -22.09 12.37 19.41
CA ALA A 145 -21.70 13.44 20.34
C ALA A 145 -22.85 14.44 20.58
#